data_AF-A0A8H6GAD9-F1
#
_entry.id   AF-A0A8H6GAD9-F1
#
_cell.length_a   1.000
_cell.length_b   1.000
_cell.length_c   1.000
_cell.angle_alpha   90.00
_cell.angle_beta   90.00
_cell.angle_gamma   90.00
#
_symmetry.space_group_name_H-M   'P 1'
#
loop_
_entity.id
_entity.type
_entity.pdbx_description
1 polymer ?
#
loop_
_entity_poly.entity_id
_entity_poly.type
_entity_poly.pdbx_seq_one_letter_code
_entity_poly.pdbx_strand_id
1 'polypeptide(L)'
;MSFWHAYALPLSQTSKPVKAAIGALGGAHKAFKLQTQTDSLTQSLAQSYEIASIQQYNNAIRVMQEYMNSPDKDFQVILTCCLIFICTESLYGRYTNVSRHLEAAFSLLNACDRWDLAKFMENIGPSLCGLASDLFFYVGDNHSSKLVSEITEWVDKQDPIDLEEPGEPFTSAQAAAAALTRAETLCDVELYADCPDCSNDGVPCGDGGVVCKRRDKGLVSEAYYHHWSARYHAFKKTFDPSKASESELFRFKVLELEETTWQATFKLNHIDEDLETADCIEILKKAGEIIKMTQSDKGQIFTFQANLVPPISYVIISCQDTSVQWEAVRLLRCLGRREGVWDSRKMADIYTNMINAKTNKLLTWEDIPADVPQLTELLGSLKM
;
A
#
# COMPACT_ATOMS: atom_id res chain seq x y z
N MET A 1 10.11 12.53 -2.61
CA MET A 1 10.15 13.86 -1.94
C MET A 1 9.63 15.03 -2.79
N SER A 2 9.28 14.84 -4.07
CA SER A 2 8.83 15.91 -4.98
C SER A 2 7.44 16.46 -4.63
N PHE A 3 6.44 15.60 -4.37
CA PHE A 3 5.06 16.03 -4.13
C PHE A 3 4.93 17.13 -3.05
N TRP A 4 5.50 16.91 -1.88
CA TRP A 4 5.36 17.83 -0.75
C TRP A 4 5.96 19.21 -1.02
N HIS A 5 7.20 19.25 -1.54
CA HIS A 5 7.92 20.51 -1.76
C HIS A 5 7.51 21.21 -3.04
N ALA A 6 7.19 20.47 -4.11
CA ALA A 6 6.84 21.04 -5.40
C ALA A 6 5.35 21.40 -5.51
N TYR A 7 4.47 20.72 -4.75
CA TYR A 7 3.03 20.90 -4.87
C TYR A 7 2.38 21.27 -3.54
N ALA A 8 2.32 20.34 -2.57
CA ALA A 8 1.46 20.52 -1.39
C ALA A 8 1.81 21.77 -0.56
N LEU A 9 3.09 21.99 -0.24
CA LEU A 9 3.55 23.13 0.56
C LEU A 9 3.37 24.46 -0.18
N PRO A 10 3.77 24.62 -1.45
CA PRO A 10 3.44 25.83 -2.23
C PRO A 10 1.94 26.11 -2.32
N LEU A 11 1.11 25.09 -2.64
CA LEU A 11 -0.35 25.27 -2.74
C LEU A 11 -0.96 25.68 -1.41
N SER A 12 -0.42 25.25 -0.28
CA SER A 12 -0.93 25.64 1.05
C SER A 12 -0.79 27.13 1.37
N GLN A 13 0.08 27.85 0.66
CA GLN A 13 0.24 29.30 0.85
C GLN A 13 -0.90 30.10 0.21
N THR A 14 -1.51 29.56 -0.84
CA THR A 14 -2.54 30.25 -1.64
C THR A 14 -3.93 29.62 -1.48
N SER A 15 -4.02 28.33 -1.17
CA SER A 15 -5.27 27.57 -1.08
C SER A 15 -5.68 27.30 0.38
N LYS A 16 -6.83 27.86 0.79
CA LYS A 16 -7.39 27.65 2.13
C LYS A 16 -7.69 26.17 2.45
N PRO A 17 -8.31 25.37 1.56
CA PRO A 17 -8.50 23.93 1.80
C PRO A 17 -7.18 23.19 2.07
N VAL A 18 -6.16 23.42 1.24
CA VAL A 18 -4.85 22.75 1.38
C VAL A 18 -4.18 23.13 2.68
N LYS A 19 -4.22 24.43 3.06
CA LYS A 19 -3.67 24.90 4.33
C LYS A 19 -4.31 24.22 5.54
N ALA A 20 -5.63 24.11 5.56
CA ALA A 20 -6.35 23.44 6.64
C ALA A 20 -6.01 21.94 6.70
N ALA A 21 -5.96 21.27 5.54
CA ALA A 21 -5.61 19.85 5.45
C ALA A 21 -4.16 19.59 5.95
N ILE A 22 -3.19 20.43 5.57
CA ILE A 22 -1.81 20.32 6.08
C ILE A 22 -1.75 20.51 7.60
N GLY A 23 -2.55 21.44 8.16
CA GLY A 23 -2.66 21.62 9.61
C GLY A 23 -3.13 20.34 10.31
N ALA A 24 -4.12 19.66 9.75
CA ALA A 24 -4.60 18.37 10.24
C ALA A 24 -3.49 17.31 10.21
N LEU A 25 -2.84 17.13 9.07
CA LEU A 25 -1.76 16.16 8.91
C LEU A 25 -0.58 16.44 9.85
N GLY A 26 -0.19 17.70 10.01
CA GLY A 26 0.88 18.12 10.91
C GLY A 26 0.60 17.75 12.36
N GLY A 27 -0.64 17.97 12.83
CA GLY A 27 -1.09 17.55 14.16
C GLY A 27 -1.09 16.03 14.31
N ALA A 28 -1.61 15.29 13.32
CA ALA A 28 -1.67 13.82 13.35
C ALA A 28 -0.26 13.21 13.38
N HIS A 29 0.64 13.70 12.52
CA HIS A 29 2.02 13.22 12.46
C HIS A 29 2.78 13.54 13.76
N LYS A 30 2.53 14.71 14.37
CA LYS A 30 3.13 15.07 15.65
C LYS A 30 2.60 14.19 16.78
N ALA A 31 1.30 13.93 16.83
CA ALA A 31 0.71 13.00 17.77
C ALA A 31 1.32 11.60 17.62
N PHE A 32 1.37 11.06 16.41
CA PHE A 32 2.00 9.78 16.07
C PHE A 32 3.45 9.72 16.60
N LYS A 33 4.31 10.67 16.24
CA LYS A 33 5.71 10.72 16.71
C LYS A 33 5.86 10.68 18.24
N LEU A 34 4.88 11.21 18.99
CA LEU A 34 4.92 11.27 20.45
C LEU A 34 4.32 10.03 21.14
N GLN A 35 3.53 9.21 20.43
CA GLN A 35 2.86 8.03 20.99
C GLN A 35 3.82 6.96 21.52
N THR A 36 5.09 6.95 21.10
CA THR A 36 6.08 5.97 21.58
C THR A 36 6.64 6.29 22.96
N GLN A 37 6.37 7.47 23.51
CA GLN A 37 6.92 7.89 24.80
C GLN A 37 5.99 7.47 25.95
N THR A 38 6.58 7.02 27.04
CA THR A 38 5.85 6.48 28.20
C THR A 38 5.62 7.53 29.29
N ASP A 39 6.23 8.70 29.19
CA ASP A 39 6.06 9.75 30.19
C ASP A 39 4.72 10.49 30.02
N SER A 40 4.07 10.78 31.15
CA SER A 40 2.72 11.34 31.17
C SER A 40 2.61 12.70 30.48
N LEU A 41 3.65 13.53 30.55
CA LEU A 41 3.66 14.85 29.94
C LEU A 41 3.65 14.74 28.41
N THR A 42 4.49 13.89 27.84
CA THR A 42 4.52 13.66 26.40
C THR A 42 3.22 13.02 25.90
N GLN A 43 2.62 12.12 26.67
CA GLN A 43 1.31 11.54 26.32
C GLN A 43 0.20 12.61 26.29
N SER A 44 0.15 13.49 27.29
CA SER A 44 -0.79 14.62 27.31
C SER A 44 -0.57 15.57 26.12
N LEU A 45 0.69 15.81 25.75
CA LEU A 45 1.03 16.60 24.58
C LEU A 45 0.61 15.90 23.27
N ALA A 46 0.83 14.60 23.15
CA ALA A 46 0.39 13.79 22.00
C ALA A 46 -1.13 13.90 21.81
N GLN A 47 -1.89 13.74 22.90
CA GLN A 47 -3.35 13.89 22.90
C GLN A 47 -3.79 15.31 22.50
N SER A 48 -3.07 16.34 22.94
CA SER A 48 -3.36 17.73 22.56
C SER A 48 -3.17 17.95 21.05
N TYR A 49 -2.11 17.38 20.47
CA TYR A 49 -1.88 17.42 19.02
C TYR A 49 -2.93 16.63 18.24
N GLU A 50 -3.38 15.49 18.77
CA GLU A 50 -4.46 14.70 18.18
C GLU A 50 -5.78 15.48 18.16
N ILE A 51 -6.16 16.12 19.27
CA ILE A 51 -7.35 16.97 19.35
C ILE A 51 -7.25 18.11 18.33
N ALA A 52 -6.11 18.80 18.28
CA ALA A 52 -5.89 19.89 17.33
C ALA A 52 -5.95 19.41 15.86
N SER A 53 -5.41 18.22 15.58
CA SER A 53 -5.48 17.60 14.26
C SER A 53 -6.92 17.34 13.84
N ILE A 54 -7.74 16.74 14.71
CA ILE A 54 -9.15 16.45 14.43
C ILE A 54 -9.94 17.75 14.17
N GLN A 55 -9.67 18.81 14.95
CA GLN A 55 -10.28 20.12 14.74
C GLN A 55 -9.92 20.71 13.36
N GLN A 56 -8.65 20.64 12.97
CA GLN A 56 -8.20 21.09 11.66
C GLN A 56 -8.73 20.22 10.53
N TYR A 57 -8.86 18.91 10.73
CA TYR A 57 -9.44 17.98 9.78
C TYR A 57 -10.90 18.33 9.47
N ASN A 58 -11.72 18.53 10.52
CA ASN A 58 -13.12 18.92 10.38
C ASN A 58 -13.25 20.31 9.72
N ASN A 59 -12.38 21.25 10.08
CA ASN A 59 -12.32 22.55 9.42
C ASN A 59 -11.96 22.42 7.93
N ALA A 60 -11.00 21.57 7.59
CA ALA A 60 -10.58 21.31 6.22
C ALA A 60 -11.72 20.71 5.38
N ILE A 61 -12.51 19.78 5.94
CA ILE A 61 -13.71 19.25 5.28
C ILE A 61 -14.70 20.37 4.96
N ARG A 62 -15.03 21.22 5.94
CA ARG A 62 -15.98 22.33 5.74
C ARG A 62 -15.51 23.28 4.64
N VAL A 63 -14.24 23.71 4.71
CA VAL A 63 -13.65 24.62 3.70
C VAL A 63 -13.60 23.94 2.33
N MET A 64 -13.35 22.63 2.27
CA MET A 64 -13.35 21.88 1.02
C MET A 64 -14.75 21.76 0.41
N GLN A 65 -15.79 21.52 1.22
CA GLN A 65 -17.17 21.47 0.75
C GLN A 65 -17.59 22.80 0.10
N GLU A 66 -17.24 23.93 0.71
CA GLU A 66 -17.45 25.26 0.12
C GLU A 66 -16.66 25.42 -1.18
N TYR A 67 -15.39 24.98 -1.21
CA TYR A 67 -14.52 25.08 -2.38
C TYR A 67 -15.01 24.25 -3.57
N MET A 68 -15.48 23.01 -3.35
CA MET A 68 -15.98 22.13 -4.41
C MET A 68 -17.25 22.67 -5.10
N ASN A 69 -18.04 23.48 -4.38
CA ASN A 69 -19.22 24.15 -4.92
C ASN A 69 -18.88 25.43 -5.70
N SER A 70 -17.63 25.89 -5.69
CA SER A 70 -17.17 27.02 -6.50
C SER A 70 -17.17 26.67 -7.99
N PRO A 71 -17.52 27.62 -8.89
CA PRO A 71 -17.38 27.43 -10.33
C PRO A 71 -15.90 27.29 -10.74
N ASP A 72 -14.99 28.01 -10.08
CA ASP A 72 -13.55 28.06 -10.42
C ASP A 72 -12.71 27.09 -9.57
N LYS A 73 -13.25 25.91 -9.26
CA LYS A 73 -12.51 24.89 -8.50
C LYS A 73 -11.35 24.32 -9.33
N ASP A 74 -10.21 24.15 -8.67
CA ASP A 74 -9.03 23.50 -9.24
C ASP A 74 -8.98 22.05 -8.74
N PHE A 75 -9.00 21.10 -9.67
CA PHE A 75 -8.92 19.67 -9.37
C PHE A 75 -7.59 19.27 -8.72
N GLN A 76 -6.49 19.99 -9.01
CA GLN A 76 -5.21 19.76 -8.36
C GLN A 76 -5.28 20.09 -6.86
N VAL A 77 -6.03 21.13 -6.48
CA VAL A 77 -6.29 21.47 -5.07
C VAL A 77 -7.06 20.34 -4.38
N ILE A 78 -8.10 19.82 -5.04
CA ILE A 78 -8.94 18.75 -4.48
C ILE A 78 -8.13 17.47 -4.28
N LEU A 79 -7.39 17.02 -5.31
CA LEU A 79 -6.56 15.82 -5.23
C LEU A 79 -5.42 15.96 -4.21
N THR A 80 -4.81 17.14 -4.12
CA THR A 80 -3.80 17.43 -3.08
C THR A 80 -4.38 17.23 -1.69
N CYS A 81 -5.60 17.72 -1.44
CA CYS A 81 -6.29 17.50 -0.18
C CYS A 81 -6.67 16.03 0.05
N CYS A 82 -7.14 15.30 -0.97
CA CYS A 82 -7.39 13.86 -0.87
C CYS A 82 -6.13 13.11 -0.41
N LEU A 83 -4.97 13.38 -1.01
CA LEU A 83 -3.70 12.77 -0.60
C LEU A 83 -3.33 13.10 0.86
N ILE A 84 -3.52 14.35 1.29
CA ILE A 84 -3.25 14.76 2.67
C ILE A 84 -4.21 14.09 3.65
N PHE A 85 -5.49 13.97 3.29
CA PHE A 85 -6.47 13.25 4.11
C PHE A 85 -6.16 11.76 4.18
N ILE A 86 -5.79 11.13 3.06
CA ILE A 86 -5.30 9.74 3.05
C ILE A 86 -4.14 9.57 4.04
N CYS A 87 -3.15 10.46 4.03
CA CYS A 87 -2.04 10.41 4.99
C CYS A 87 -2.54 10.50 6.44
N THR A 88 -3.48 11.42 6.69
CA THR A 88 -4.05 11.65 8.04
C THR A 88 -4.85 10.43 8.51
N GLU A 89 -5.71 9.88 7.65
CA GLU A 89 -6.49 8.67 7.93
C GLU A 89 -5.58 7.44 8.15
N SER A 90 -4.52 7.33 7.35
CA SER A 90 -3.48 6.30 7.49
C SER A 90 -2.80 6.39 8.85
N LEU A 91 -2.39 7.59 9.29
CA LEU A 91 -1.81 7.81 10.62
C LEU A 91 -2.75 7.40 11.76
N TYR A 92 -4.05 7.62 11.59
CA TYR A 92 -5.06 7.18 12.56
C TYR A 92 -5.48 5.71 12.41
N GLY A 93 -5.00 5.01 11.38
CA GLY A 93 -5.35 3.60 11.12
C GLY A 93 -6.79 3.41 10.64
N ARG A 94 -7.40 4.46 10.08
CA ARG A 94 -8.78 4.48 9.61
C ARG A 94 -8.84 4.10 8.13
N TYR A 95 -8.51 2.85 7.83
CA TYR A 95 -8.38 2.34 6.47
C TYR A 95 -9.69 2.46 5.64
N THR A 96 -10.87 2.40 6.29
CA THR A 96 -12.16 2.61 5.60
C THR A 96 -12.28 4.03 5.03
N ASN A 97 -11.71 5.03 5.69
CA ASN A 97 -11.65 6.39 5.16
C ASN A 97 -10.53 6.57 4.13
N VAL A 98 -9.43 5.83 4.26
CA VAL A 98 -8.41 5.75 3.18
C VAL A 98 -9.07 5.26 1.89
N SER A 99 -9.85 4.18 1.96
CA SER A 99 -10.63 3.64 0.83
C SER A 99 -11.55 4.70 0.21
N ARG A 100 -12.34 5.40 1.03
CA ARG A 100 -13.24 6.47 0.55
C ARG A 100 -12.51 7.63 -0.14
N HIS A 101 -11.36 8.04 0.37
CA HIS A 101 -10.57 9.10 -0.25
C HIS A 101 -9.89 8.63 -1.54
N LEU A 102 -9.49 7.36 -1.63
CA LEU A 102 -9.02 6.76 -2.87
C LEU A 102 -10.13 6.68 -3.91
N GLU A 103 -11.33 6.22 -3.54
CA GLU A 103 -12.49 6.21 -4.43
C GLU A 103 -12.73 7.61 -5.01
N ALA A 104 -12.81 8.63 -4.14
CA ALA A 104 -13.00 10.00 -4.58
C ALA A 104 -11.86 10.50 -5.48
N ALA A 105 -10.61 10.11 -5.20
CA ALA A 105 -9.48 10.46 -6.03
C ALA A 105 -9.62 9.86 -7.44
N PHE A 106 -9.86 8.55 -7.56
CA PHE A 106 -10.03 7.91 -8.86
C PHE A 106 -11.28 8.39 -9.61
N SER A 107 -12.41 8.63 -8.93
CA SER A 107 -13.59 9.27 -9.55
C SER A 107 -13.25 10.63 -10.17
N LEU A 108 -12.44 11.45 -9.50
CA LEU A 108 -12.01 12.74 -10.03
C LEU A 108 -11.07 12.58 -11.22
N LEU A 109 -10.16 11.60 -11.17
CA LEU A 109 -9.26 11.30 -12.29
C LEU A 109 -10.02 10.79 -13.52
N ASN A 110 -11.11 10.07 -13.30
CA ASN A 110 -11.98 9.60 -14.37
C ASN A 110 -12.79 10.73 -15.02
N ALA A 111 -13.18 11.73 -14.23
CA ALA A 111 -14.00 12.86 -14.67
C ALA A 111 -13.21 14.01 -15.31
N CYS A 112 -11.89 14.10 -15.09
CA CYS A 112 -11.05 15.17 -15.63
C CYS A 112 -10.43 14.81 -16.98
N ASP A 113 -10.32 15.80 -17.87
CA ASP A 113 -9.54 15.63 -19.09
C ASP A 113 -8.06 15.41 -18.76
N ARG A 114 -7.46 14.38 -19.36
CA ARG A 114 -6.10 13.93 -19.02
C ARG A 114 -5.01 15.00 -19.13
N TRP A 115 -5.19 16.00 -19.99
CA TRP A 115 -4.17 17.01 -20.28
C TRP A 115 -3.99 18.02 -19.13
N ASP A 116 -5.03 18.31 -18.36
CA ASP A 116 -4.99 19.29 -17.26
C ASP A 116 -4.15 18.79 -16.07
N LEU A 117 -4.17 17.47 -15.82
CA LEU A 117 -3.53 16.86 -14.66
C LEU A 117 -2.32 15.99 -15.02
N ALA A 118 -1.95 15.84 -16.29
CA ALA A 118 -0.93 14.89 -16.75
C ALA A 118 0.39 14.96 -15.94
N LYS A 119 0.98 16.15 -15.80
CA LYS A 119 2.24 16.34 -15.06
C LYS A 119 2.11 16.08 -13.56
N PHE A 120 0.94 16.40 -13.00
CA PHE A 120 0.65 16.11 -11.60
C PHE A 120 0.53 14.58 -11.39
N MET A 121 -0.19 13.93 -12.30
CA MET A 121 -0.39 12.48 -12.34
C MET A 121 0.90 11.68 -12.54
N GLU A 122 1.83 12.14 -13.37
CA GLU A 122 3.15 11.52 -13.53
C GLU A 122 3.88 11.37 -12.19
N ASN A 123 3.66 12.31 -11.26
CA ASN A 123 4.32 12.30 -9.95
C ASN A 123 3.55 11.52 -8.87
N ILE A 124 2.22 11.55 -8.89
CA ILE A 124 1.40 10.99 -7.79
C ILE A 124 0.65 9.71 -8.16
N GLY A 125 0.44 9.45 -9.45
CA GLY A 125 -0.28 8.28 -9.96
C GLY A 125 0.28 6.95 -9.46
N PRO A 126 1.61 6.70 -9.59
CA PRO A 126 2.21 5.49 -9.04
C PRO A 126 2.03 5.34 -7.53
N SER A 127 2.03 6.44 -6.77
CA SER A 127 1.79 6.37 -5.32
C SER A 127 0.33 6.01 -5.00
N LEU A 128 -0.65 6.57 -5.72
CA LEU A 128 -2.07 6.22 -5.54
C LEU A 128 -2.33 4.75 -5.89
N CYS A 129 -1.74 4.28 -6.99
CA CYS A 129 -1.80 2.89 -7.44
C CYS A 129 -1.22 1.94 -6.39
N GLY A 130 0.00 2.21 -5.92
CA GLY A 130 0.65 1.40 -4.89
C GLY A 130 -0.14 1.36 -3.59
N LEU A 131 -0.71 2.49 -3.15
CA LEU A 131 -1.55 2.51 -1.96
C LEU A 131 -2.86 1.71 -2.16
N ALA A 132 -3.44 1.72 -3.36
CA ALA A 132 -4.62 0.92 -3.66
C ALA A 132 -4.29 -0.59 -3.58
N SER A 133 -3.18 -1.01 -4.20
CA SER A 133 -2.64 -2.37 -4.09
C SER A 133 -2.39 -2.78 -2.63
N ASP A 134 -1.70 -1.92 -1.86
CA ASP A 134 -1.46 -2.12 -0.44
C ASP A 134 -2.75 -2.25 0.37
N LEU A 135 -3.78 -1.47 0.02
CA LEU A 135 -5.08 -1.51 0.66
C LEU A 135 -5.82 -2.80 0.32
N PHE A 136 -5.83 -3.23 -0.95
CA PHE A 136 -6.45 -4.49 -1.37
C PHE A 136 -5.81 -5.67 -0.66
N PHE A 137 -4.48 -5.71 -0.57
CA PHE A 137 -3.78 -6.72 0.21
C PHE A 137 -4.16 -6.68 1.70
N TYR A 138 -4.33 -5.48 2.27
CA TYR A 138 -4.69 -5.33 3.69
C TYR A 138 -6.14 -5.75 4.01
N VAL A 139 -7.10 -5.44 3.12
CA VAL A 139 -8.54 -5.69 3.35
C VAL A 139 -9.08 -6.93 2.66
N GLY A 140 -8.30 -7.58 1.80
CA GLY A 140 -8.68 -8.80 1.08
C GLY A 140 -10.04 -8.68 0.37
N ASP A 141 -10.91 -9.66 0.58
CA ASP A 141 -12.25 -9.72 -0.05
C ASP A 141 -13.23 -8.64 0.48
N ASN A 142 -12.89 -7.93 1.57
CA ASN A 142 -13.69 -6.81 2.08
C ASN A 142 -13.35 -5.47 1.41
N HIS A 143 -12.73 -5.50 0.24
CA HIS A 143 -12.43 -4.30 -0.53
C HIS A 143 -13.72 -3.59 -1.01
N SER A 144 -13.58 -2.32 -1.34
CA SER A 144 -14.70 -1.55 -1.91
C SER A 144 -14.86 -1.90 -3.38
N SER A 145 -16.01 -2.46 -3.76
CA SER A 145 -16.35 -2.71 -5.18
C SER A 145 -16.36 -1.43 -6.00
N LYS A 146 -16.75 -0.31 -5.38
CA LYS A 146 -16.67 1.01 -6.02
C LYS A 146 -15.21 1.41 -6.28
N LEU A 147 -14.31 1.19 -5.33
CA LEU A 147 -12.90 1.50 -5.53
C LEU A 147 -12.33 0.69 -6.70
N VAL A 148 -12.62 -0.61 -6.74
CA VAL A 148 -12.21 -1.48 -7.85
C VAL A 148 -12.71 -0.91 -9.18
N SER A 149 -14.01 -0.62 -9.28
CA SER A 149 -14.61 -0.07 -10.50
C SER A 149 -13.95 1.24 -10.96
N GLU A 150 -13.65 2.15 -10.05
CA GLU A 150 -13.03 3.45 -10.37
C GLU A 150 -11.58 3.29 -10.85
N ILE A 151 -10.84 2.36 -10.25
CA ILE A 151 -9.48 2.04 -10.71
C ILE A 151 -9.52 1.34 -12.07
N THR A 152 -10.45 0.41 -12.30
CA THR A 152 -10.65 -0.24 -13.61
C THR A 152 -10.86 0.80 -14.70
N GLU A 153 -11.81 1.73 -14.51
CA GLU A 153 -12.07 2.77 -15.50
C GLU A 153 -10.84 3.67 -15.73
N TRP A 154 -10.10 3.97 -14.67
CA TRP A 154 -8.88 4.78 -14.79
C TRP A 154 -7.78 4.04 -15.55
N VAL A 155 -7.61 2.74 -15.28
CA VAL A 155 -6.66 1.85 -15.95
C VAL A 155 -6.99 1.71 -17.43
N ASP A 156 -8.26 1.49 -17.78
CA ASP A 156 -8.74 1.33 -19.16
C ASP A 156 -8.47 2.57 -20.02
N LYS A 157 -8.37 3.75 -19.40
CA LYS A 157 -7.98 4.98 -20.09
C LYS A 157 -6.48 5.02 -20.39
N GLN A 158 -5.61 4.34 -19.63
CA GLN A 158 -4.16 4.40 -19.79
C GLN A 158 -3.66 3.64 -21.04
N ASP A 159 -2.48 4.00 -21.53
CA ASP A 159 -1.89 3.33 -22.70
C ASP A 159 -1.53 1.88 -22.35
N PRO A 160 -1.98 0.86 -23.12
CA PRO A 160 -1.74 -0.54 -22.78
C PRO A 160 -0.25 -0.83 -22.63
N ILE A 161 0.11 -1.78 -21.75
CA ILE A 161 1.48 -2.29 -21.69
C ILE A 161 1.67 -3.23 -22.88
N ASP A 162 2.57 -2.86 -23.78
CA ASP A 162 2.98 -3.74 -24.88
C ASP A 162 3.85 -4.87 -24.31
N LEU A 163 3.32 -6.10 -24.36
CA LEU A 163 3.99 -7.29 -23.85
C LEU A 163 4.85 -8.00 -24.91
N GLU A 164 4.80 -7.57 -26.18
CA GLU A 164 5.52 -8.26 -27.27
C GLU A 164 7.03 -8.04 -27.19
N GLU A 165 7.48 -6.85 -26.80
CA GLU A 165 8.89 -6.54 -26.60
C GLU A 165 9.14 -5.94 -25.21
N PRO A 166 10.13 -6.44 -24.44
CA PRO A 166 10.43 -5.90 -23.12
C PRO A 166 10.87 -4.42 -23.16
N GLY A 167 11.28 -3.89 -24.32
CA GLY A 167 11.71 -2.51 -24.45
C GLY A 167 13.06 -2.21 -23.75
N GLU A 168 13.41 -0.93 -23.68
CA GLU A 168 14.70 -0.47 -23.15
C GLU A 168 14.85 -0.72 -21.63
N PRO A 169 16.09 -0.94 -21.14
CA PRO A 169 16.38 -1.00 -19.71
C PRO A 169 15.88 0.24 -18.96
N PHE A 170 15.48 0.07 -17.70
CA PHE A 170 15.08 1.21 -16.88
C PHE A 170 16.24 2.18 -16.67
N THR A 171 15.92 3.47 -16.63
CA THR A 171 16.91 4.56 -16.44
C THR A 171 17.22 4.82 -14.96
N SER A 172 16.36 4.37 -14.05
CA SER A 172 16.50 4.53 -12.61
C SER A 172 15.71 3.45 -11.86
N ALA A 173 16.06 3.23 -10.60
CA ALA A 173 15.29 2.40 -9.68
C ALA A 173 13.88 2.99 -9.47
N GLN A 174 13.74 4.32 -9.44
CA GLN A 174 12.42 4.94 -9.34
C GLN A 174 11.53 4.66 -10.56
N ALA A 175 12.09 4.66 -11.77
CA ALA A 175 11.36 4.32 -12.99
C ALA A 175 10.94 2.83 -13.00
N ALA A 176 11.85 1.94 -12.58
CA ALA A 176 11.53 0.52 -12.42
C ALA A 176 10.40 0.30 -11.41
N ALA A 177 10.43 1.00 -10.26
CA ALA A 177 9.39 0.91 -9.24
C ALA A 177 8.02 1.41 -9.73
N ALA A 178 7.98 2.55 -10.42
CA ALA A 178 6.73 3.06 -10.98
C ALA A 178 6.12 2.10 -12.02
N ALA A 179 6.96 1.45 -12.84
CA ALA A 179 6.51 0.45 -13.79
C ALA A 179 6.02 -0.83 -13.10
N LEU A 180 6.66 -1.28 -12.02
CA LEU A 180 6.21 -2.42 -11.24
C LEU A 180 4.84 -2.16 -10.63
N THR A 181 4.68 -1.03 -9.93
CA THR A 181 3.39 -0.65 -9.32
C THR A 181 2.27 -0.57 -10.36
N ARG A 182 2.57 -0.12 -11.57
CA ARG A 182 1.60 -0.14 -12.67
C ARG A 182 1.17 -1.55 -13.05
N ALA A 183 2.11 -2.48 -13.16
CA ALA A 183 1.84 -3.89 -13.41
C ALA A 183 1.00 -4.50 -12.27
N GLU A 184 1.36 -4.25 -11.01
CA GLU A 184 0.65 -4.74 -9.83
C GLU A 184 -0.80 -4.26 -9.80
N THR A 185 -1.05 -2.97 -10.04
CA THR A 185 -2.41 -2.42 -10.09
C THR A 185 -3.25 -3.02 -11.23
N LEU A 186 -2.67 -3.29 -12.40
CA LEU A 186 -3.36 -4.01 -13.47
C LEU A 186 -3.78 -5.42 -13.01
N CYS A 187 -2.89 -6.11 -12.30
CA CYS A 187 -3.14 -7.46 -11.80
C CYS A 187 -4.23 -7.47 -10.72
N ASP A 188 -4.17 -6.53 -9.77
CA ASP A 188 -5.18 -6.40 -8.71
C ASP A 188 -6.56 -6.12 -9.29
N VAL A 189 -6.65 -5.20 -10.25
CA VAL A 189 -7.92 -4.91 -10.93
C VAL A 189 -8.45 -6.14 -11.65
N GLU A 190 -7.60 -6.89 -12.36
CA GLU A 190 -8.03 -8.12 -13.03
C GLU A 190 -8.50 -9.20 -12.03
N LEU A 191 -7.89 -9.25 -10.84
CA LEU A 191 -8.24 -10.19 -9.77
C LEU A 191 -9.57 -9.84 -9.09
N TYR A 192 -9.80 -8.56 -8.80
CA TYR A 192 -10.95 -8.09 -8.02
C TYR A 192 -12.12 -7.60 -8.87
N ALA A 193 -11.92 -7.29 -10.16
CA ALA A 193 -13.01 -6.87 -11.04
C ALA A 193 -13.98 -8.02 -11.29
N ASP A 194 -15.27 -7.72 -11.15
CA ASP A 194 -16.36 -8.63 -11.51
C ASP A 194 -16.18 -9.13 -12.94
N CYS A 195 -16.33 -10.44 -13.14
CA CYS A 195 -16.27 -11.03 -14.48
C CYS A 195 -17.51 -10.62 -15.27
N PRO A 196 -17.36 -9.93 -16.43
CA PRO A 196 -18.50 -9.46 -17.23
C PRO A 196 -19.45 -10.60 -17.63
N ASP A 197 -18.91 -11.79 -17.88
CA ASP A 197 -19.68 -12.98 -18.24
C ASP A 197 -20.50 -13.50 -17.04
N CYS A 198 -19.93 -13.47 -15.83
CA CYS A 198 -20.61 -13.95 -14.62
C CYS A 198 -21.65 -12.96 -14.07
N SER A 199 -21.39 -11.66 -14.22
CA SER A 199 -22.32 -10.60 -13.84
C SER A 199 -23.59 -10.64 -14.71
N ASN A 200 -23.49 -11.05 -15.97
CA ASN A 200 -24.64 -11.23 -16.86
C ASN A 200 -25.45 -12.49 -16.57
N ASP A 201 -24.79 -13.58 -16.16
CA ASP A 201 -25.45 -14.87 -15.91
C ASP A 201 -25.96 -15.05 -14.46
N GLY A 202 -25.64 -14.12 -13.54
CA GLY A 202 -26.08 -14.18 -12.14
C GLY A 202 -25.46 -15.33 -11.34
N VAL A 203 -24.33 -15.88 -11.82
CA VAL A 203 -23.62 -16.99 -11.17
C VAL A 203 -22.37 -16.45 -10.45
N PRO A 204 -22.17 -16.77 -9.16
CA PRO A 204 -21.01 -16.27 -8.42
C PRO A 204 -19.68 -16.79 -9.00
N CYS A 205 -18.67 -15.91 -9.03
CA CYS A 205 -17.30 -16.26 -9.39
C CYS A 205 -16.62 -16.96 -8.20
N GLY A 206 -16.03 -18.14 -8.38
CA GLY A 206 -15.29 -18.84 -7.32
C GLY A 206 -15.38 -20.35 -7.40
N ASP A 207 -14.68 -21.00 -6.48
CA ASP A 207 -14.56 -22.46 -6.41
C ASP A 207 -15.95 -23.10 -6.18
N GLY A 208 -16.46 -23.78 -7.21
CA GLY A 208 -17.85 -24.27 -7.32
C GLY A 208 -18.70 -23.62 -8.43
N GLY A 209 -18.22 -22.55 -9.08
CA GLY A 209 -18.85 -21.94 -10.24
C GLY A 209 -18.58 -22.72 -11.53
N VAL A 210 -19.63 -23.18 -12.22
CA VAL A 210 -19.52 -24.10 -13.38
C VAL A 210 -18.87 -23.45 -14.63
N VAL A 211 -18.74 -22.12 -14.67
CA VAL A 211 -18.43 -21.38 -15.91
C VAL A 211 -17.14 -20.54 -15.85
N CYS A 212 -16.74 -20.01 -14.69
CA CYS A 212 -15.68 -18.99 -14.62
C CYS A 212 -14.31 -19.54 -14.22
N LYS A 213 -13.44 -19.78 -15.21
CA LYS A 213 -12.03 -20.20 -15.01
C LYS A 213 -11.07 -19.04 -14.67
N ARG A 214 -11.56 -17.84 -14.36
CA ARG A 214 -10.69 -16.65 -14.12
C ARG A 214 -9.81 -16.83 -12.87
N ARG A 215 -10.28 -17.59 -11.87
CA ARG A 215 -9.50 -17.99 -10.69
C ARG A 215 -8.68 -19.29 -10.87
N ASP A 216 -8.98 -20.08 -11.91
CA ASP A 216 -8.30 -21.36 -12.20
C ASP A 216 -7.07 -21.23 -13.10
N LYS A 217 -6.88 -20.06 -13.72
CA LYS A 217 -5.67 -19.75 -14.48
C LYS A 217 -4.77 -18.93 -13.56
N GLY A 218 -3.57 -19.45 -13.31
CA GLY A 218 -2.50 -18.73 -12.63
C GLY A 218 -2.40 -17.28 -13.10
N LEU A 219 -1.98 -16.43 -12.17
CA LEU A 219 -2.04 -14.98 -12.28
C LEU A 219 -1.60 -14.50 -13.67
N VAL A 220 -2.46 -13.79 -14.40
CA VAL A 220 -2.08 -13.01 -15.60
C VAL A 220 -0.90 -12.06 -15.30
N SER A 221 -0.66 -11.79 -14.01
CA SER A 221 0.51 -11.10 -13.48
C SER A 221 1.85 -11.68 -13.91
N GLU A 222 1.93 -12.96 -14.28
CA GLU A 222 3.20 -13.56 -14.70
C GLU A 222 3.75 -12.89 -15.97
N ALA A 223 2.88 -12.55 -16.94
CA ALA A 223 3.31 -11.91 -18.18
C ALA A 223 3.80 -10.46 -17.95
N TYR A 224 3.04 -9.68 -17.17
CA TYR A 224 3.44 -8.31 -16.80
C TYR A 224 4.73 -8.30 -15.98
N TYR A 225 4.86 -9.24 -15.04
CA TYR A 225 6.06 -9.39 -14.24
C TYR A 225 7.27 -9.82 -15.07
N HIS A 226 7.15 -10.81 -15.96
CA HIS A 226 8.25 -11.23 -16.83
C HIS A 226 8.72 -10.08 -17.72
N HIS A 227 7.78 -9.31 -18.28
CA HIS A 227 8.09 -8.11 -19.06
C HIS A 227 8.87 -7.08 -18.20
N TRP A 228 8.38 -6.76 -17.01
CA TRP A 228 9.06 -5.85 -16.09
C TRP A 228 10.45 -6.37 -15.67
N SER A 229 10.53 -7.66 -15.32
CA SER A 229 11.74 -8.33 -14.84
C SER A 229 12.83 -8.34 -15.91
N ALA A 230 12.49 -8.55 -17.19
CA ALA A 230 13.45 -8.48 -18.28
C ALA A 230 14.18 -7.12 -18.34
N ARG A 231 13.42 -6.02 -18.21
CA ARG A 231 13.95 -4.65 -18.18
C ARG A 231 14.74 -4.36 -16.90
N TYR A 232 14.22 -4.82 -15.76
CA TYR A 232 14.85 -4.62 -14.46
C TYR A 232 16.19 -5.36 -14.38
N HIS A 233 16.27 -6.60 -14.86
CA HIS A 233 17.53 -7.35 -14.95
C HIS A 233 18.56 -6.65 -15.83
N ALA A 234 18.15 -6.04 -16.95
CA ALA A 234 19.06 -5.27 -17.79
C ALA A 234 19.59 -4.02 -17.07
N PHE A 235 18.72 -3.28 -16.39
CA PHE A 235 19.10 -2.15 -15.54
C PHE A 235 20.06 -2.58 -14.42
N LYS A 236 19.75 -3.68 -13.72
CA LYS A 236 20.52 -4.24 -12.60
C LYS A 236 21.97 -4.53 -12.98
N LYS A 237 22.24 -4.97 -14.20
CA LYS A 237 23.62 -5.20 -14.72
C LYS A 237 24.45 -3.92 -14.84
N THR A 238 23.80 -2.79 -15.04
CA THR A 238 24.45 -1.48 -15.25
C THR A 238 24.44 -0.60 -14.01
N PHE A 239 23.65 -0.95 -13.00
CA PHE A 239 23.55 -0.19 -11.76
C PHE A 239 24.87 -0.22 -10.98
N ASP A 240 25.38 0.96 -10.63
CA ASP A 240 26.59 1.13 -9.83
C ASP A 240 26.23 1.67 -8.43
N PRO A 241 26.16 0.80 -7.40
CA PRO A 241 25.81 1.21 -6.04
C PRO A 241 26.75 2.25 -5.45
N SER A 242 28.00 2.36 -5.95
CA SER A 242 28.98 3.32 -5.43
C SER A 242 28.74 4.75 -5.91
N LYS A 243 27.99 4.92 -7.00
CA LYS A 243 27.64 6.23 -7.58
C LYS A 243 26.19 6.63 -7.33
N ALA A 244 25.36 5.70 -6.87
CA ALA A 244 23.95 5.95 -6.59
C ALA A 244 23.79 6.88 -5.37
N SER A 245 22.75 7.72 -5.41
CA SER A 245 22.33 8.44 -4.20
C SER A 245 21.75 7.47 -3.18
N GLU A 246 21.68 7.87 -1.91
CA GLU A 246 21.10 7.05 -0.84
C GLU A 246 19.64 6.65 -1.15
N SER A 247 18.84 7.56 -1.70
CA SER A 247 17.45 7.29 -2.09
C SER A 247 17.35 6.29 -3.24
N GLU A 248 18.26 6.38 -4.20
CA GLU A 248 18.28 5.49 -5.37
C GLU A 248 18.73 4.08 -4.96
N LEU A 249 19.77 3.98 -4.11
CA LEU A 249 20.22 2.72 -3.53
C LEU A 249 19.13 2.08 -2.66
N PHE A 250 18.44 2.87 -1.84
CA PHE A 250 17.31 2.38 -1.04
C PHE A 250 16.20 1.82 -1.94
N ARG A 251 15.78 2.57 -2.97
CA ARG A 251 14.74 2.10 -3.90
C ARG A 251 15.17 0.86 -4.68
N PHE A 252 16.42 0.78 -5.09
CA PHE A 252 16.98 -0.40 -5.72
C PHE A 252 16.88 -1.63 -4.81
N LYS A 253 17.22 -1.48 -3.52
CA LYS A 253 17.14 -2.58 -2.54
C LYS A 253 15.71 -3.02 -2.27
N VAL A 254 14.76 -2.09 -2.22
CA VAL A 254 13.33 -2.43 -2.13
C VAL A 254 12.87 -3.22 -3.36
N LEU A 255 13.29 -2.84 -4.58
CA LEU A 255 12.97 -3.62 -5.78
C LEU A 255 13.55 -5.03 -5.74
N GLU A 256 14.75 -5.22 -5.15
CA GLU A 256 15.28 -6.57 -4.97
C GLU A 256 14.43 -7.42 -4.01
N LEU A 257 13.79 -6.81 -3.02
CA LEU A 257 12.86 -7.47 -2.10
C LEU A 257 11.54 -7.81 -2.80
N GLU A 258 10.96 -6.87 -3.54
CA GLU A 258 9.73 -7.07 -4.32
C GLU A 258 9.94 -8.15 -5.39
N GLU A 259 11.03 -8.08 -6.14
CA GLU A 259 11.43 -9.09 -7.14
C GLU A 259 11.47 -10.49 -6.52
N THR A 260 12.08 -10.62 -5.34
CA THR A 260 12.19 -11.92 -4.63
C THR A 260 10.84 -12.40 -4.14
N THR A 261 9.99 -11.50 -3.65
CA THR A 261 8.63 -11.83 -3.18
C THR A 261 7.80 -12.37 -4.35
N TRP A 262 7.81 -11.67 -5.49
CA TRP A 262 7.13 -12.11 -6.70
C TRP A 262 7.65 -13.46 -7.21
N GLN A 263 8.97 -13.67 -7.26
CA GLN A 263 9.54 -14.96 -7.65
C GLN A 263 9.08 -16.11 -6.76
N ALA A 264 8.96 -15.89 -5.46
CA ALA A 264 8.45 -16.89 -4.52
C ALA A 264 6.96 -17.17 -4.78
N THR A 265 6.14 -16.13 -4.98
CA THR A 265 4.71 -16.26 -5.27
C THR A 265 4.46 -17.01 -6.59
N PHE A 266 5.27 -16.78 -7.63
CA PHE A 266 5.11 -17.47 -8.92
C PHE A 266 5.49 -18.95 -8.90
N LYS A 267 6.10 -19.47 -7.82
CA LYS A 267 6.28 -20.91 -7.65
C LYS A 267 5.01 -21.63 -7.23
N LEU A 268 4.02 -20.90 -6.73
CA LEU A 268 2.75 -21.44 -6.26
C LEU A 268 1.84 -21.78 -7.44
N ASN A 269 1.11 -22.89 -7.35
CA ASN A 269 0.06 -23.21 -8.32
C ASN A 269 -1.26 -22.52 -7.98
N HIS A 270 -1.51 -22.30 -6.68
CA HIS A 270 -2.68 -21.62 -6.15
C HIS A 270 -2.29 -20.57 -5.10
N ILE A 271 -3.05 -19.48 -5.02
CA ILE A 271 -2.73 -18.32 -4.16
C ILE A 271 -2.79 -18.62 -2.66
N ASP A 272 -3.48 -19.69 -2.28
CA ASP A 272 -3.63 -20.20 -0.91
C ASP A 272 -2.54 -21.18 -0.50
N GLU A 273 -1.64 -21.55 -1.42
CA GLU A 273 -0.47 -22.37 -1.09
C GLU A 273 0.55 -21.61 -0.25
N ASP A 274 1.25 -22.34 0.61
CA ASP A 274 2.36 -21.79 1.40
C ASP A 274 3.61 -21.59 0.55
N LEU A 275 4.35 -20.52 0.83
CA LEU A 275 5.68 -20.27 0.30
C LEU A 275 6.69 -21.31 0.82
N GLU A 276 7.67 -21.63 -0.02
CA GLU A 276 8.82 -22.42 0.42
C GLU A 276 9.56 -21.69 1.57
N THR A 277 9.93 -22.43 2.62
CA THR A 277 10.67 -21.87 3.76
C THR A 277 11.97 -21.17 3.33
N ALA A 278 12.65 -21.70 2.30
CA ALA A 278 13.88 -21.10 1.78
C ALA A 278 13.64 -19.70 1.17
N ASP A 279 12.53 -19.52 0.46
CA ASP A 279 12.18 -18.21 -0.12
C ASP A 279 11.79 -17.23 0.98
N CYS A 280 11.02 -17.68 1.97
CA CYS A 280 10.67 -16.88 3.14
C CYS A 280 11.91 -16.34 3.85
N ILE A 281 12.93 -17.17 4.05
CA ILE A 281 14.20 -16.77 4.66
C ILE A 281 14.91 -15.71 3.81
N GLU A 282 14.94 -15.85 2.47
CA GLU A 282 15.59 -14.88 1.59
C GLU A 282 14.84 -13.53 1.58
N ILE A 283 13.51 -13.55 1.59
CA ILE A 283 12.66 -12.35 1.73
C ILE A 283 13.00 -11.62 3.04
N LEU A 284 13.00 -12.33 4.18
CA LEU A 284 13.31 -11.73 5.48
C LEU A 284 14.76 -11.22 5.57
N LYS A 285 15.70 -11.91 4.93
CA LYS A 285 17.11 -11.47 4.85
C LYS A 285 17.22 -10.14 4.12
N LYS A 286 16.61 -9.99 2.95
CA LYS A 286 16.59 -8.73 2.17
C LYS A 286 15.90 -7.61 2.93
N ALA A 287 14.75 -7.89 3.56
CA ALA A 287 14.08 -6.93 4.43
C ALA A 287 14.99 -6.48 5.58
N GLY A 288 15.71 -7.43 6.21
CA GLY A 288 16.68 -7.16 7.27
C GLY A 288 17.86 -6.28 6.83
N GLU A 289 18.33 -6.42 5.59
CA GLU A 289 19.36 -5.54 5.00
C GLU A 289 18.85 -4.10 4.83
N ILE A 290 17.63 -3.94 4.31
CA ILE A 290 17.01 -2.62 4.14
C ILE A 290 16.76 -1.95 5.50
N ILE A 291 16.31 -2.72 6.50
CA ILE A 291 16.12 -2.22 7.87
C ILE A 291 17.42 -1.63 8.40
N LYS A 292 18.56 -2.32 8.23
CA LYS A 292 19.89 -1.84 8.65
C LYS A 292 20.27 -0.52 8.00
N MET A 293 19.94 -0.33 6.72
CA MET A 293 20.20 0.94 6.01
C MET A 293 19.44 2.12 6.62
N THR A 294 18.25 1.87 7.18
CA THR A 294 17.39 2.90 7.76
C THR A 294 17.51 3.06 9.29
N GLN A 295 18.46 2.39 9.94
CA GLN A 295 18.59 2.40 11.41
C GLN A 295 18.96 3.78 11.99
N SER A 296 19.49 4.69 11.18
CA SER A 296 19.77 6.07 11.61
C SER A 296 18.50 6.88 11.88
N ASP A 297 17.34 6.48 11.34
CA ASP A 297 16.09 7.19 11.48
C ASP A 297 15.51 6.97 12.88
N LYS A 298 15.62 7.99 13.74
CA LYS A 298 15.14 7.91 15.12
C LYS A 298 13.63 8.15 15.22
N GLY A 299 12.96 7.28 15.98
CA GLY A 299 11.54 7.41 16.34
C GLY A 299 10.60 6.83 15.29
N GLN A 300 9.29 7.03 15.49
CA GLN A 300 8.26 6.45 14.62
C GLN A 300 8.26 7.07 13.22
N ILE A 301 8.40 6.28 12.15
CA ILE A 301 8.44 6.79 10.77
C ILE A 301 7.08 6.60 10.11
N PHE A 302 6.62 7.59 9.35
CA PHE A 302 5.46 7.43 8.46
C PHE A 302 5.92 7.56 7.01
N THR A 303 5.55 6.60 6.17
CA THR A 303 5.69 6.66 4.72
C THR A 303 4.33 6.45 4.07
N PHE A 304 4.11 7.07 2.92
CA PHE A 304 2.87 6.91 2.17
C PHE A 304 2.79 5.53 1.50
N GLN A 305 3.87 5.14 0.83
CA GLN A 305 4.00 3.84 0.17
C GLN A 305 4.47 2.78 1.17
N ALA A 306 3.93 1.56 1.06
CA ALA A 306 4.44 0.41 1.75
C ALA A 306 5.53 -0.31 0.96
N ASN A 307 6.54 -0.79 1.68
CA ASN A 307 7.76 -1.36 1.10
C ASN A 307 8.29 -2.54 1.91
N LEU A 308 8.11 -2.53 3.24
CA LEU A 308 8.68 -3.55 4.14
C LEU A 308 7.60 -4.27 4.94
N VAL A 309 6.56 -3.56 5.39
CA VAL A 309 5.54 -4.18 6.24
C VAL A 309 4.73 -5.24 5.48
N PRO A 310 4.25 -5.00 4.24
CA PRO A 310 3.52 -6.00 3.48
C PRO A 310 4.32 -7.29 3.20
N PRO A 311 5.54 -7.28 2.62
CA PRO A 311 6.25 -8.52 2.31
C PRO A 311 6.65 -9.32 3.58
N ILE A 312 6.97 -8.64 4.69
CA ILE A 312 7.22 -9.35 5.97
C ILE A 312 5.92 -9.95 6.51
N SER A 313 4.80 -9.26 6.38
CA SER A 313 3.48 -9.76 6.79
C SER A 313 3.07 -10.97 5.95
N TYR A 314 3.32 -10.93 4.63
CA TYR A 314 3.08 -12.03 3.71
C TYR A 314 3.85 -13.30 4.11
N VAL A 315 5.14 -13.18 4.47
CA VAL A 315 5.92 -14.32 4.99
C VAL A 315 5.26 -14.94 6.24
N ILE A 316 4.67 -14.15 7.13
CA ILE A 316 4.05 -14.70 8.35
C ILE A 316 2.80 -15.52 8.02
N ILE A 317 1.96 -15.03 7.10
CA ILE A 317 0.70 -15.69 6.74
C ILE A 317 0.85 -16.79 5.69
N SER A 318 2.02 -16.92 5.07
CA SER A 318 2.26 -17.90 4.00
C SER A 318 3.43 -18.84 4.27
N CYS A 319 4.00 -18.85 5.49
CA CYS A 319 5.08 -19.78 5.86
C CYS A 319 4.62 -20.74 6.96
N GLN A 320 4.82 -22.05 6.75
CA GLN A 320 4.51 -23.08 7.74
C GLN A 320 5.55 -23.18 8.87
N ASP A 321 6.76 -22.66 8.66
CA ASP A 321 7.82 -22.71 9.66
C ASP A 321 7.63 -21.62 10.73
N THR A 322 7.21 -22.04 11.92
CA THR A 322 6.96 -21.13 13.05
C THR A 322 8.20 -20.32 13.47
N SER A 323 9.41 -20.85 13.28
CA SER A 323 10.63 -20.10 13.61
C SER A 323 10.85 -18.93 12.66
N VAL A 324 10.55 -19.12 11.37
CA VAL A 324 10.58 -18.06 10.35
C VAL A 324 9.49 -17.03 10.59
N GLN A 325 8.28 -17.47 10.96
CA GLN A 325 7.19 -16.57 11.36
C GLN A 325 7.59 -15.66 12.54
N TRP A 326 8.21 -16.22 13.58
CA TRP A 326 8.69 -15.42 14.73
C TRP A 326 9.82 -14.46 14.36
N GLU A 327 10.71 -14.85 13.45
CA GLU A 327 11.75 -13.94 12.94
C GLU A 327 11.12 -12.77 12.16
N ALA A 328 10.10 -13.03 11.34
CA ALA A 328 9.35 -11.97 10.66
C ALA A 328 8.65 -11.03 11.67
N VAL A 329 8.00 -11.57 12.70
CA VAL A 329 7.42 -10.77 13.80
C VAL A 329 8.49 -9.92 14.49
N ARG A 330 9.69 -10.48 14.72
CA ARG A 330 10.81 -9.74 15.30
C ARG A 330 11.20 -8.54 14.43
N LEU A 331 11.29 -8.72 13.11
CA LEU A 331 11.58 -7.64 12.16
C LEU A 331 10.48 -6.56 12.20
N LEU A 332 9.20 -6.94 12.21
CA LEU A 332 8.08 -6.00 12.35
C LEU A 332 8.16 -5.15 13.62
N ARG A 333 8.53 -5.76 14.76
CA ARG A 333 8.75 -5.02 16.03
C ARG A 333 9.91 -4.04 15.94
N CYS A 334 10.99 -4.40 15.24
CA CYS A 334 12.18 -3.56 15.07
C CYS A 334 11.97 -2.37 14.10
N LEU A 335 11.02 -2.47 13.17
CA LEU A 335 10.81 -1.47 12.11
C LEU A 335 10.39 -0.09 12.62
N GLY A 336 9.52 -0.05 13.65
CA GLY A 336 9.04 1.19 14.25
C GLY A 336 8.40 2.18 13.25
N ARG A 337 7.69 1.70 12.23
CA ARG A 337 7.14 2.55 11.17
C ARG A 337 5.71 2.19 10.80
N ARG A 338 5.05 3.16 10.18
CA ARG A 338 3.76 3.01 9.52
C ARG A 338 3.91 3.33 8.04
N GLU A 339 3.47 2.42 7.19
CA GLU A 339 3.54 2.52 5.75
C GLU A 339 2.11 2.49 5.19
N GLY A 340 1.55 3.66 4.89
CA GLY A 340 0.13 3.78 4.55
C GLY A 340 -0.76 3.17 5.64
N VAL A 341 -1.56 2.16 5.28
CA VAL A 341 -2.45 1.44 6.19
C VAL A 341 -1.74 0.45 7.11
N TRP A 342 -0.48 0.13 6.83
CA TRP A 342 0.30 -0.89 7.53
C TRP A 342 1.08 -0.32 8.71
N ASP A 343 0.72 -0.68 9.95
CA ASP A 343 1.50 -0.32 11.14
C ASP A 343 2.33 -1.51 11.62
N SER A 344 3.67 -1.38 11.58
CA SER A 344 4.56 -2.52 11.83
C SER A 344 4.38 -3.12 13.24
N ARG A 345 4.09 -2.29 14.26
CA ARG A 345 3.90 -2.78 15.63
C ARG A 345 2.55 -3.44 15.79
N LYS A 346 1.49 -2.83 15.25
CA LYS A 346 0.15 -3.43 15.25
C LYS A 346 0.16 -4.78 14.54
N MET A 347 0.80 -4.87 13.38
CA MET A 347 0.94 -6.13 12.64
C MET A 347 1.70 -7.17 13.46
N ALA A 348 2.81 -6.79 14.11
CA ALA A 348 3.56 -7.70 14.97
C ALA A 348 2.70 -8.27 16.10
N ASP A 349 1.85 -7.45 16.72
CA ASP A 349 0.97 -7.90 17.82
C ASP A 349 -0.17 -8.80 17.32
N ILE A 350 -0.81 -8.46 16.19
CA ILE A 350 -1.83 -9.30 15.52
C ILE A 350 -1.23 -10.68 15.21
N TYR A 351 -0.06 -10.72 14.56
CA TYR A 351 0.55 -11.97 14.15
C TYR A 351 1.15 -12.77 15.32
N THR A 352 1.65 -12.11 16.37
CA THR A 352 2.00 -12.78 17.64
C THR A 352 0.80 -13.56 18.18
N ASN A 353 -0.38 -12.91 18.18
CA ASN A 353 -1.61 -13.54 18.66
C ASN A 353 -2.06 -14.67 17.74
N MET A 354 -1.98 -14.49 16.42
CA MET A 354 -2.25 -15.54 15.44
C MET A 354 -1.39 -16.79 15.68
N ILE A 355 -0.07 -16.63 15.76
CA ILE A 355 0.87 -17.75 15.96
C ILE A 355 0.58 -18.47 17.29
N ASN A 356 0.32 -17.72 18.37
CA ASN A 356 -0.01 -18.29 19.66
C ASN A 356 -1.35 -19.04 19.64
N ALA A 357 -2.38 -18.49 19.00
CA ALA A 357 -3.68 -19.14 18.85
C ALA A 357 -3.56 -20.47 18.10
N LYS A 358 -2.78 -20.51 17.02
CA LYS A 358 -2.47 -21.75 16.28
C LYS A 358 -1.72 -22.76 17.16
N THR A 359 -0.69 -22.30 17.87
CA THR A 359 0.11 -23.15 18.78
C THR A 359 -0.76 -23.79 19.86
N ASN A 360 -1.74 -23.04 20.38
CA ASN A 360 -2.70 -23.49 21.37
C ASN A 360 -3.90 -24.25 20.77
N LYS A 361 -3.91 -24.50 19.45
CA LYS A 361 -4.99 -25.19 18.71
C LYS A 361 -6.36 -24.50 18.84
N LEU A 362 -6.36 -23.19 19.02
CA LEU A 362 -7.57 -22.35 18.99
C LEU A 362 -8.00 -22.01 17.56
N LEU A 363 -7.05 -22.06 16.61
CA LEU A 363 -7.26 -21.84 15.19
C LEU A 363 -6.38 -22.79 14.37
N THR A 364 -6.84 -23.13 13.17
CA THR A 364 -6.06 -23.80 12.13
C THR A 364 -5.63 -22.79 11.05
N TRP A 365 -5.03 -23.24 9.94
CA TRP A 365 -4.78 -22.35 8.79
C TRP A 365 -6.05 -22.00 8.03
N GLU A 366 -6.99 -22.94 7.93
CA GLU A 366 -8.27 -22.76 7.23
C GLU A 366 -9.17 -21.72 7.92
N ASP A 367 -8.98 -21.51 9.22
CA ASP A 367 -9.74 -20.52 10.00
C ASP A 367 -9.19 -19.08 9.86
N ILE A 368 -8.01 -18.89 9.28
CA ILE A 368 -7.34 -17.58 9.22
C ILE A 368 -7.88 -16.81 8.01
N PRO A 369 -8.59 -15.69 8.21
CA PRO A 369 -9.04 -14.87 7.10
C PRO A 369 -7.85 -14.23 6.39
N ALA A 370 -8.00 -14.04 5.08
CA ALA A 370 -6.98 -13.41 4.26
C ALA A 370 -6.75 -11.93 4.61
N ASP A 371 -7.75 -11.25 5.19
CA ASP A 371 -7.67 -9.82 5.52
C ASP A 371 -7.35 -9.52 6.99
N VAL A 372 -6.56 -8.46 7.17
CA VAL A 372 -6.08 -8.03 8.49
C VAL A 372 -7.21 -7.57 9.42
N PRO A 373 -8.24 -6.82 8.95
CA PRO A 373 -9.38 -6.46 9.79
C PRO A 373 -10.12 -7.65 10.40
N GLN A 374 -10.51 -8.64 9.59
CA GLN A 374 -11.20 -9.84 10.07
C GLN A 374 -10.30 -10.66 10.98
N LEU A 375 -9.01 -10.80 10.66
CA LEU A 375 -8.07 -11.50 11.53
C LEU A 375 -8.00 -10.84 12.92
N THR A 376 -8.00 -9.50 12.95
CA THR A 376 -7.99 -8.74 14.21
C THR A 376 -9.26 -8.99 15.02
N GLU A 377 -10.42 -9.00 14.39
CA GLU A 377 -11.71 -9.26 15.05
C GLU A 377 -11.79 -10.70 15.58
N LEU A 378 -11.42 -11.68 14.73
CA LEU A 378 -11.36 -13.09 15.07
C LEU A 378 -10.50 -13.30 16.32
N LEU A 379 -9.25 -12.82 16.31
CA LEU A 379 -8.33 -12.96 17.45
C LEU A 379 -8.84 -12.25 18.70
N GLY A 380 -9.53 -11.10 18.56
CA GLY A 380 -10.15 -10.40 19.69
C GLY A 380 -11.33 -11.15 20.32
N SER A 381 -11.98 -12.05 19.56
CA SER A 381 -13.05 -12.91 20.06
C SER A 381 -12.55 -14.16 20.79
N LEU A 382 -11.30 -14.55 20.56
CA LEU A 382 -10.68 -15.71 21.20
C LEU A 382 -10.34 -15.40 22.66
N LYS A 383 -10.63 -16.36 23.53
CA LYS A 383 -10.12 -16.35 24.91
C LYS A 383 -8.70 -16.91 24.91
N MET A 384 -7.74 -16.06 24.57
CA MET A 384 -6.31 -16.39 24.51
C MET A 384 -5.64 -16.48 25.88
#